data_AF-A0A815DNK7-F1
#
_entry.id   AF-A0A815DNK7-F1
#
_cell.length_a   1.000
_cell.length_b   1.000
_cell.length_c   1.000
_cell.angle_alpha   90.00
_cell.angle_beta   90.00
_cell.angle_gamma   90.00
#
_symmetry.space_group_name_H-M   'P 1'
#
loop_
_entity.id
_entity.type
_entity.pdbx_description
1 polymer ?
#
loop_
_entity_poly.entity_id
_entity_poly.type
_entity_poly.pdbx_seq_one_letter_code
_entity_poly.pdbx_strand_id
1 'polypeptide(L)' 'MFPDSCTVNNGGCSSNANCSHNALTNAVICTCKAGYTNTGSAANVVCK' A
#
# COMPACT_ATOMS: atom_id res chain seq x y z
N MET A 1 2.95 -18.76 -9.64
CA MET A 1 2.45 -18.04 -8.46
C MET A 1 3.19 -16.72 -8.42
N PHE A 2 2.54 -15.62 -8.83
CA PHE A 2 3.19 -14.30 -8.77
C PHE A 2 3.37 -13.95 -7.30
N PRO A 3 4.58 -13.54 -6.86
CA PRO A 3 4.78 -13.15 -5.48
C PRO A 3 3.87 -11.96 -5.16
N ASP A 4 3.23 -11.99 -3.99
CA ASP A 4 2.43 -10.86 -3.50
C ASP A 4 3.29 -9.60 -3.55
N SER A 5 2.91 -8.64 -4.38
CA SER A 5 3.64 -7.37 -4.50
C SER A 5 3.71 -6.65 -3.15
N CYS A 6 2.74 -6.86 -2.25
CA CYS A 6 2.81 -6.39 -0.86
C CYS A 6 3.95 -7.01 -0.03
N THR A 7 4.42 -8.21 -0.35
CA THR A 7 5.58 -8.83 0.34
C THR A 7 6.91 -8.24 -0.14
N VAL A 8 6.93 -7.66 -1.34
CA VAL A 8 8.09 -7.02 -1.92
C VAL A 8 7.99 -5.51 -1.68
N ASN A 9 8.77 -5.02 -0.71
CA ASN A 9 8.86 -3.57 -0.42
C ASN A 9 7.49 -2.92 -0.06
N ASN A 10 6.64 -3.69 0.65
CA ASN A 10 5.28 -3.30 1.03
C ASN A 10 4.42 -2.86 -0.17
N GLY A 11 4.65 -3.39 -1.38
CA GLY A 11 3.95 -2.98 -2.60
C GLY A 11 4.24 -1.55 -3.04
N GLY A 12 5.29 -0.92 -2.50
CA GLY A 12 5.57 0.51 -2.65
C GLY A 12 4.82 1.40 -1.65
N CYS A 13 4.10 0.81 -0.68
CA CYS A 13 3.43 1.54 0.38
C CYS A 13 4.40 1.99 1.48
N SER A 14 4.08 3.09 2.15
CA SER A 14 4.80 3.56 3.35
C SER A 14 4.89 2.50 4.45
N SER A 15 5.91 2.59 5.32
CA SER A 15 6.06 1.73 6.50
C SER A 15 4.90 1.85 7.51
N ASN A 16 4.22 3.01 7.53
CA ASN A 16 3.01 3.23 8.33
C ASN A 16 1.71 2.92 7.58
N ALA A 17 1.79 2.29 6.41
CA ALA A 17 0.65 1.86 5.62
C ALA A 17 0.48 0.34 5.69
N ASN A 18 -0.76 -0.12 5.67
CA ASN A 18 -1.10 -1.51 5.39
C ASN A 18 -1.20 -1.70 3.87
N CYS A 19 -0.48 -2.68 3.34
CA CYS A 19 -0.61 -3.09 1.95
C CYS A 19 -1.70 -4.17 1.85
N SER A 20 -2.58 -4.03 0.85
CA SER A 20 -3.62 -5.00 0.52
C SER A 20 -3.86 -5.00 -0.98
N HIS A 21 -4.54 -6.02 -1.48
CA HIS A 21 -4.84 -6.15 -2.90
C HIS A 21 -6.31 -5.90 -3.15
N ASN A 22 -6.63 -5.24 -4.26
CA ASN A 22 -8.01 -5.17 -4.72
C ASN A 22 -8.47 -6.57 -5.14
N ALA A 23 -9.56 -7.05 -4.54
CA ALA A 23 -10.09 -8.39 -4.82
C ALA A 23 -10.52 -8.61 -6.28
N LEU A 24 -10.85 -7.54 -7.03
CA LEU A 24 -11.32 -7.60 -8.41
C LEU A 24 -10.18 -7.40 -9.42
N THR A 25 -9.32 -6.40 -9.19
CA THR A 25 -8.29 -6.00 -10.15
C THR A 25 -6.88 -6.47 -9.79
N ASN A 26 -6.69 -7.05 -8.60
CA ASN A 26 -5.37 -7.35 -8.01
C ASN A 26 -4.44 -6.12 -7.88
N ALA A 27 -4.97 -4.92 -8.03
CA ALA A 27 -4.20 -3.69 -7.85
C ALA A 27 -3.74 -3.57 -6.39
N VAL A 28 -2.51 -3.11 -6.17
CA VAL A 28 -1.99 -2.82 -4.84
C VAL A 28 -2.73 -1.60 -4.28
N ILE A 29 -3.28 -1.78 -3.08
CA ILE A 29 -3.96 -0.75 -2.30
C ILE A 29 -3.14 -0.54 -1.03
N CYS A 30 -2.65 0.68 -0.85
CA CYS A 30 -1.98 1.12 0.37
C CYS A 30 -2.96 1.91 1.22
N THR A 31 -3.21 1.48 2.45
CA THR A 31 -4.09 2.18 3.38
C THR A 31 -3.30 2.63 4.60
N CYS A 32 -3.25 3.93 4.86
CA CYS A 32 -2.58 4.45 6.06
C CYS A 32 -3.21 3.88 7.33
N LYS A 33 -2.37 3.53 8.31
CA LYS A 33 -2.85 3.15 9.64
C LYS A 33 -3.64 4.30 10.27
N ALA A 34 -4.57 3.97 11.15
CA ALA A 34 -5.36 4.97 11.87
C ALA A 34 -4.43 5.98 12.58
N GLY A 35 -4.67 7.27 12.37
CA GLY A 35 -3.84 8.36 12.89
C GLY A 35 -2.75 8.86 11.94
N TYR A 36 -2.49 8.16 10.82
CA TYR A 36 -1.56 8.63 9.79
C TYR A 36 -2.31 9.20 8.60
N THR A 37 -1.79 10.29 8.04
CA THR A 37 -2.37 10.95 6.87
C THR A 37 -1.57 10.55 5.64
N ASN A 38 -2.29 10.21 4.56
CA ASN A 38 -1.65 10.03 3.26
C ASN A 38 -1.18 11.39 2.75
N THR A 39 0.13 11.62 2.82
CA THR A 39 0.84 12.81 2.33
C THR A 39 1.55 12.53 1.01
N GLY A 40 1.36 11.33 0.45
CA GLY A 40 1.98 10.88 -0.78
C GLY A 40 1.14 11.19 -2.03
N SER A 41 1.42 10.45 -3.11
CA SER A 41 0.72 10.54 -4.40
C SER A 41 -0.05 9.25 -4.69
N ALA A 42 -0.95 9.27 -5.68
CA ALA A 42 -1.80 8.14 -6.05
C ALA A 42 -1.03 6.82 -6.30
N ALA A 43 0.23 6.89 -6.74
CA ALA A 43 1.10 5.73 -6.95
C ALA A 43 2.10 5.48 -5.80
N ASN A 44 2.27 6.44 -4.88
CA ASN A 44 3.25 6.34 -3.79
C ASN A 44 2.59 6.85 -2.51
N VAL A 45 1.91 5.96 -1.81
CA VAL A 45 1.18 6.29 -0.58
C VAL A 45 2.19 6.45 0.55
N VAL A 46 2.33 7.68 1.04
CA VAL A 46 3.23 8.04 2.14
C VAL A 46 2.39 8.39 3.35
N CYS A 47 2.52 7.62 4.43
CA CYS A 47 1.70 7.79 5.63
C CYS A 47 2.55 8.45 6.72
N LYS A 48 2.22 9.70 7.04
CA LYS A 48 2.89 10.52 8.05
C LYS A 48 1.93 11.10 9.07
#